data_AF-A0A960JDT3-F1
#
_entry.id   AF-A0A960JDT3-F1
#
_cell.length_a   1.000
_cell.length_b   1.000
_cell.length_c   1.000
_cell.angle_alpha   90.00
_cell.angle_beta   90.00
_cell.angle_gamma   90.00
#
_symmetry.space_group_name_H-M   'P 1'
#
loop_
_entity.id
_entity.type
_entity.pdbx_description
1 polymer ?
#
loop_
_entity_poly.entity_id
_entity_poly.type
_entity_poly.pdbx_seq_one_letter_code
_entity_poly.pdbx_strand_id
1 'polypeptide(L)'
;MKLTQIRHNGVLSAAIVEDGKYRPVPNQTTASLIVQAQASAKPLAEVARALALETLLDGAETIIPIHPEEVWACGCTYAPSAEFRDGELGT
;
A
#
# COMPACT_ATOMS: atom_id res chain seq x y z
N MET A 1 9.25 1.77 4.80
CA MET A 1 8.64 0.43 4.56
C MET A 1 7.80 0.51 3.30
N LYS A 2 7.79 -0.52 2.46
CA LYS A 2 6.91 -0.66 1.29
C LYS A 2 6.01 -1.87 1.50
N LEU A 3 4.69 -1.69 1.36
CA LEU A 3 3.71 -2.76 1.39
C LEU A 3 3.13 -2.95 0.00
N THR A 4 2.85 -4.20 -0.35
CA THR A 4 2.12 -4.58 -1.54
C THR A 4 1.14 -5.68 -1.17
N GLN A 5 0.35 -6.13 -2.14
CA GLN A 5 -0.31 -7.42 -2.04
C GLN A 5 0.24 -8.36 -3.12
N ILE A 6 0.22 -9.64 -2.82
CA ILE A 6 0.66 -10.73 -3.68
C ILE A 6 -0.35 -11.87 -3.64
N ARG A 7 -0.26 -12.80 -4.59
CA ARG A 7 -0.92 -14.10 -4.48
C ARG A 7 0.02 -15.09 -3.81
N HIS A 8 -0.33 -15.53 -2.60
CA HIS A 8 0.46 -16.50 -1.84
C HIS A 8 -0.40 -17.73 -1.57
N ASN A 9 0.04 -18.91 -2.04
CA ASN A 9 -0.72 -20.17 -1.94
C ASN A 9 -2.16 -20.07 -2.50
N GLY A 10 -2.34 -19.33 -3.60
CA GLY A 10 -3.66 -19.11 -4.21
C GLY A 10 -4.55 -18.11 -3.48
N VAL A 11 -4.10 -17.55 -2.35
CA VAL A 11 -4.85 -16.59 -1.53
C VAL A 11 -4.22 -15.20 -1.65
N LEU A 12 -5.08 -14.19 -1.60
CA LEU A 12 -4.67 -12.79 -1.50
C LEU A 12 -3.94 -12.55 -0.18
N SER A 13 -2.73 -12.02 -0.20
CA SER A 13 -2.00 -11.67 1.03
C SER A 13 -1.22 -10.38 0.86
N ALA A 14 -1.16 -9.58 1.92
CA ALA A 14 -0.22 -8.48 2.01
C ALA A 14 1.21 -9.01 2.02
N ALA A 15 2.16 -8.19 1.60
CA ALA A 15 3.58 -8.50 1.69
C ALA A 15 4.41 -7.25 1.92
N ILE A 16 5.47 -7.40 2.71
CA ILE A 16 6.51 -6.38 2.88
C ILE A 16 7.53 -6.56 1.76
N VAL A 17 7.87 -5.47 1.07
CA VAL A 17 8.90 -5.49 0.02
C VAL A 17 10.26 -5.22 0.64
N GLU A 18 11.18 -6.17 0.50
CA GLU A 18 12.55 -6.14 1.05
C GLU A 18 13.54 -6.57 -0.05
N ASP A 19 14.42 -5.67 -0.48
CA ASP A 19 15.47 -5.93 -1.49
C ASP A 19 14.96 -6.60 -2.78
N GLY A 20 13.79 -6.18 -3.26
CA GLY A 20 13.14 -6.74 -4.46
C GLY A 20 12.41 -8.07 -4.23
N LYS A 21 12.44 -8.61 -3.02
CA LYS A 21 11.72 -9.80 -2.58
C LYS A 21 10.49 -9.43 -1.76
N TYR A 22 9.64 -10.42 -1.53
CA TYR A 22 8.36 -10.25 -0.88
C TYR A 22 8.27 -11.12 0.35
N ARG A 23 8.04 -10.51 1.51
CA ARG A 23 7.77 -11.19 2.77
C ARG A 23 6.27 -11.26 3.00
N PRO A 24 5.61 -12.41 2.83
CA PRO A 24 4.16 -12.50 2.95
C PRO A 24 3.69 -12.23 4.39
N VAL A 25 2.54 -11.58 4.50
CA VAL A 25 1.77 -11.43 5.74
C VAL A 25 0.46 -12.20 5.53
N PRO A 26 0.43 -13.50 5.88
CA PRO A 26 -0.66 -14.40 5.51
C PRO A 26 -1.97 -14.00 6.16
N ASN A 27 -3.08 -14.25 5.46
CA ASN A 27 -4.45 -13.95 5.92
C ASN A 27 -4.70 -12.46 6.22
N GLN A 28 -3.84 -11.57 5.71
CA GLN A 28 -3.98 -10.13 5.85
C GLN A 28 -4.01 -9.49 4.48
N THR A 29 -4.81 -8.44 4.34
CA THR A 29 -4.74 -7.48 3.23
C THR A 29 -4.01 -6.23 3.71
N THR A 30 -3.56 -5.37 2.80
CA THR A 30 -2.96 -4.10 3.23
C THR A 30 -3.95 -3.26 4.04
N ALA A 31 -5.23 -3.30 3.67
CA ALA A 31 -6.31 -2.62 4.37
C ALA A 31 -6.50 -3.17 5.80
N SER A 32 -6.52 -4.50 5.98
CA SER A 32 -6.68 -5.09 7.32
C SER A 32 -5.50 -4.77 8.23
N LEU A 33 -4.27 -4.70 7.70
CA LEU A 33 -3.10 -4.26 8.45
C LEU A 33 -3.21 -2.80 8.91
N ILE A 34 -3.73 -1.90 8.06
CA ILE A 34 -3.96 -0.49 8.42
C ILE A 34 -4.98 -0.39 9.56
N VAL A 35 -6.11 -1.08 9.44
CA VAL A 35 -7.16 -1.11 10.47
C VAL A 35 -6.62 -1.66 11.79
N GLN A 36 -5.86 -2.76 11.74
CA GLN A 36 -5.29 -3.39 12.93
C GLN A 36 -4.22 -2.51 13.59
N ALA A 37 -3.37 -1.83 12.81
CA ALA A 37 -2.39 -0.88 13.32
C ALA A 37 -3.05 0.29 14.06
N GLN A 38 -4.12 0.83 13.49
CA GLN A 38 -4.90 1.88 14.13
C GLN A 38 -5.59 1.40 15.41
N ALA A 39 -6.25 0.23 15.38
CA ALA A 39 -6.93 -0.34 16.55
C ALA A 39 -5.98 -0.67 17.70
N SER A 40 -4.73 -1.04 17.39
CA SER A 40 -3.71 -1.38 18.39
C SER A 40 -2.83 -0.19 18.81
N ALA A 41 -3.05 1.01 18.25
CA ALA A 41 -2.20 2.19 18.44
C ALA A 41 -0.71 1.91 18.21
N LYS A 42 -0.39 1.00 17.27
CA LYS A 42 0.97 0.61 16.92
C LYS A 42 1.34 1.11 15.52
N PRO A 43 2.62 1.40 15.25
CA PRO A 43 3.07 1.69 13.90
C PRO A 43 2.72 0.54 12.94
N LEU A 44 2.20 0.86 11.76
CA LEU A 44 1.86 -0.14 10.72
C LEU A 44 3.03 -1.09 10.41
N ALA A 45 4.25 -0.56 10.44
CA ALA A 45 5.45 -1.36 10.20
C ALA A 45 5.71 -2.41 11.28
N GLU A 46 5.40 -2.12 12.54
CA GLU A 46 5.52 -3.07 13.63
C GLU A 46 4.48 -4.18 13.50
N VAL A 47 3.23 -3.82 13.23
CA VAL A 47 2.13 -4.80 13.06
C VAL A 47 2.38 -5.71 11.86
N ALA A 48 2.75 -5.15 10.71
CA ALA A 48 3.06 -5.93 9.52
C ALA A 48 4.20 -6.91 9.76
N ARG A 49 5.30 -6.47 10.41
CA ARG A 49 6.45 -7.33 10.72
C ARG A 49 6.12 -8.42 11.71
N ALA A 50 5.32 -8.11 12.75
CA ALA A 50 4.93 -9.09 13.76
C ALA A 50 4.08 -10.24 13.20
N LEU A 51 3.38 -10.02 12.09
CA LEU A 51 2.52 -11.00 11.43
C LEU A 51 3.15 -11.61 10.17
N ALA A 52 4.31 -11.10 9.74
CA ALA A 52 4.97 -11.53 8.53
C ALA A 52 5.63 -12.91 8.71
N LEU A 53 5.73 -13.67 7.62
CA LEU A 53 6.53 -14.88 7.59
C LEU A 53 8.03 -14.53 7.61
N GLU A 54 8.85 -15.46 8.11
CA GLU A 54 10.31 -15.34 8.00
C GLU A 54 10.82 -15.58 6.58
N THR A 55 10.03 -16.27 5.75
CA THR A 55 10.39 -16.62 4.38
C THR A 55 10.23 -15.43 3.44
N LEU A 56 11.26 -15.19 2.62
CA LEU A 56 11.22 -14.26 1.50
C LEU A 56 10.93 -15.02 0.21
N LEU A 57 9.96 -14.52 -0.56
CA LEU A 57 9.63 -15.02 -1.89
C LEU A 57 10.31 -14.17 -2.95
N ASP A 58 10.88 -14.85 -3.93
CA ASP A 58 11.39 -14.23 -5.15
C ASP A 58 10.32 -14.32 -6.25
N GLY A 59 10.22 -13.28 -7.09
CA GLY A 59 9.31 -13.27 -8.24
C GLY A 59 7.81 -13.42 -7.96
N ALA A 60 7.35 -13.07 -6.74
CA ALA A 60 5.92 -13.13 -6.44
C ALA A 60 5.12 -12.17 -7.32
N GLU A 61 3.98 -12.62 -7.84
CA GLU A 61 3.07 -11.78 -8.63
C GLU A 61 2.49 -10.68 -7.73
N THR A 62 2.86 -9.43 -8.02
CA THR A 62 2.28 -8.26 -7.37
C THR A 62 0.92 -7.95 -7.97
N ILE A 63 0.01 -7.58 -7.09
CA ILE A 63 -1.32 -7.12 -7.46
C ILE A 63 -1.55 -5.72 -6.88
N ILE A 64 -2.71 -5.11 -7.14
CA ILE A 64 -3.06 -3.79 -6.61
C ILE A 64 -2.81 -3.77 -5.08
N PRO A 65 -1.98 -2.84 -4.55
CA PRO A 65 -1.56 -2.87 -3.16
C PRO A 65 -2.66 -2.67 -2.13
N ILE A 66 -3.79 -2.09 -2.51
CA ILE A 66 -4.95 -1.89 -1.64
C ILE A 66 -6.21 -1.84 -2.50
N HIS A 67 -7.31 -2.42 -2.02
CA HIS A 67 -8.64 -2.25 -2.62
C HIS A 67 -9.41 -1.24 -1.76
N PRO A 68 -9.27 0.07 -2.01
CA PRO A 68 -9.94 1.07 -1.21
C PRO A 68 -11.43 1.10 -1.55
N GLU A 69 -12.27 1.41 -0.56
CA GLU A 69 -13.72 1.59 -0.77
C GLU A 69 -14.01 2.84 -1.61
N GLU A 70 -13.20 3.89 -1.43
CA GLU A 70 -13.31 5.15 -2.16
C GLU A 70 -11.93 5.61 -2.64
N VAL A 71 -11.91 6.26 -3.81
CA VAL A 71 -10.72 6.91 -4.37
C VAL A 71 -11.08 8.34 -4.75
N TRP A 72 -10.43 9.30 -4.11
CA TRP A 72 -10.58 10.72 -4.41
C TRP A 72 -9.30 11.25 -5.07
N ALA A 73 -9.45 12.16 -6.03
CA ALA A 73 -8.33 12.76 -6.75
C ALA A 73 -8.35 14.29 -6.61
N CYS A 74 -7.17 14.91 -6.63
CA CYS A 74 -7.00 16.36 -6.63
C CYS A 74 -6.21 16.78 -7.89
N GLY A 75 -6.79 17.69 -8.68
CA GLY A 75 -6.18 18.20 -9.91
C GLY A 75 -5.41 19.50 -9.70
N CYS A 76 -4.58 19.86 -10.69
CA CYS A 76 -3.81 21.12 -10.70
C CYS A 76 -2.97 21.36 -9.42
N THR A 77 -2.39 20.30 -8.84
CA THR A 77 -1.60 20.39 -7.60
C THR A 77 -0.13 20.74 -7.84
N TYR A 78 0.35 20.59 -9.08
CA TYR A 78 1.69 21.01 -9.50
C TYR A 78 1.65 22.46 -10.01
N ALA A 79 2.68 23.25 -9.68
CA ALA A 79 2.74 24.67 -10.01
C ALA A 79 2.45 24.97 -11.51
N PRO A 80 3.03 24.26 -12.50
CA PRO A 80 2.70 24.53 -13.91
C PRO A 80 1.23 24.29 -14.26
N SER A 81 0.59 23.29 -13.63
CA SER A 81 -0.83 23.00 -13.86
C SER A 81 -1.74 23.99 -13.14
N ALA A 82 -1.34 24.47 -11.96
CA ALA A 82 -2.04 25.50 -11.22
C ALA A 82 -1.99 26.85 -11.94
N GLU A 83 -0.80 27.28 -12.37
CA GLU A 83 -0.58 28.52 -13.12
C GLU A 83 -1.35 28.53 -14.44
N PHE A 84 -1.39 27.41 -15.16
CA PHE A 84 -2.20 27.27 -16.37
C PHE A 84 -3.69 27.46 -16.10
N ARG A 85 -4.23 26.78 -15.07
CA ARG A 85 -5.63 26.93 -14.65
C ARG A 85 -5.95 28.37 -14.28
N ASP A 86 -5.10 29.01 -13.48
CA ASP A 86 -5.33 30.36 -12.96
C ASP A 86 -5.24 31.40 -14.08
N GLY A 87 -4.31 31.23 -15.01
CA GLY A 87 -4.19 32.06 -16.21
C GLY A 87 -5.38 31.96 -17.17
N GLU A 88 -6.04 30.81 -17.28
CA GLU A 88 -7.29 30.66 -18.07
C GLU A 88 -8.50 31.34 -17.41
N LEU A 89 -8.50 31.46 -16.08
CA LEU A 89 -9.63 32.01 -15.31
C LEU A 89 -9.50 33.51 -15.01
N GLY A 90 -8.39 34.15 -15.39
CA GLY A 90 -8.16 35.59 -15.20
C GLY A 90 -7.99 36.00 -13.73
N THR A 91 -7.62 35.07 -12.86
CA THR A 91 -7.19 35.30 -11.47
C THR A 91 -5.69 35.37 -11.35
#